data_AF-A0A8T4FBG8-F1
#
_entry.id   AF-A0A8T4FBG8-F1
#
_cell.length_a   1.000
_cell.length_b   1.000
_cell.length_c   1.000
_cell.angle_alpha   90.00
_cell.angle_beta   90.00
_cell.angle_gamma   90.00
#
_symmetry.space_group_name_H-M   'P 1'
#
loop_
_entity.id
_entity.type
_entity.pdbx_description
1 polymer ?
#
loop_
_entity_poly.entity_id
_entity_poly.type
_entity_poly.pdbx_seq_one_letter_code
_entity_poly.pdbx_strand_id
1 'polypeptide(L)'
;MGRAISRADALSAPLWRCPDCGRTFANPNQTHTCAPLGDLDRHFARTEPHVRQIFDRIVAVVSGFGPVEVLAEKTRIALHVRMSFAAFMPRRRWLNGHLVLDRAIASARFGKIEVFSPRNVLHPFRLDDPAQVDEEFAGWLELAYRVGRQEHLR
;
A
#
# COMPACT_ATOMS: atom_id res chain seq x y z
N MET A 1 35.59 -11.89 -6.65
CA MET A 1 34.55 -12.88 -6.99
C MET A 1 33.34 -12.63 -6.10
N GLY A 2 32.40 -11.79 -6.52
CA GLY A 2 31.17 -11.54 -5.76
C GLY A 2 30.14 -12.60 -6.11
N ARG A 3 29.66 -13.38 -5.14
CA ARG A 3 28.51 -14.27 -5.34
C ARG A 3 27.33 -13.42 -5.81
N ALA A 4 26.79 -13.72 -6.99
CA ALA A 4 25.52 -13.14 -7.40
C ALA A 4 24.46 -13.51 -6.37
N ILE A 5 23.79 -12.51 -5.80
CA ILE A 5 22.70 -12.72 -4.84
C ILE A 5 21.54 -13.33 -5.63
N SER A 6 21.07 -14.50 -5.21
CA SER A 6 19.93 -15.15 -5.85
C SER A 6 18.68 -14.28 -5.69
N ARG A 7 17.74 -14.35 -6.63
CA ARG A 7 16.49 -13.58 -6.57
C ARG A 7 15.68 -13.87 -5.29
N ALA A 8 15.72 -15.11 -4.80
CA ALA A 8 15.12 -15.50 -3.52
C ALA A 8 15.83 -14.87 -2.30
N ASP A 9 17.17 -14.77 -2.34
CA ASP A 9 17.96 -14.14 -1.28
C ASP A 9 17.68 -12.62 -1.22
N ALA A 10 17.50 -11.99 -2.39
CA ALA A 10 17.15 -10.58 -2.49
C ALA A 10 15.76 -10.26 -1.92
N LEU A 11 14.80 -11.19 -2.00
CA LEU A 11 13.44 -11.02 -1.45
C LEU A 11 13.40 -11.16 0.08
N SER A 12 14.35 -11.89 0.65
CA SER A 12 14.49 -12.10 2.11
C SER A 12 15.51 -11.15 2.76
N ALA A 13 16.22 -10.34 1.97
CA ALA A 13 17.22 -9.41 2.48
C ALA A 13 16.60 -8.37 3.43
N PRO A 14 17.31 -7.96 4.49
CA PRO A 14 16.81 -6.93 5.41
C PRO A 14 16.50 -5.63 4.66
N LEU A 15 15.47 -4.92 5.12
CA LEU A 15 15.11 -3.61 4.57
C LEU A 15 16.16 -2.58 4.96
N TRP A 16 16.56 -1.76 3.98
CA TRP A 16 17.38 -0.59 4.25
C TRP A 16 16.52 0.51 4.87
N ARG A 17 16.96 1.05 6.02
CA ARG A 17 16.32 2.19 6.66
C ARG A 17 17.04 3.47 6.24
N CYS A 18 16.29 4.42 5.70
CA CYS A 18 16.83 5.74 5.38
C CYS A 18 17.26 6.44 6.68
N PRO A 19 18.51 6.94 6.77
CA PRO A 19 19.00 7.60 7.99
C PRO A 19 18.31 8.94 8.26
N ASP A 20 17.76 9.59 7.24
CA ASP A 20 17.19 10.93 7.34
C ASP A 20 15.70 10.92 7.71
N CYS A 21 14.89 10.07 7.05
CA CYS A 21 13.44 10.01 7.28
C CYS A 21 12.98 8.77 8.06
N GLY A 22 13.86 7.81 8.31
CA GLY A 22 13.55 6.59 9.05
C GLY A 22 12.69 5.57 8.30
N ARG A 23 12.25 5.83 7.07
CA ARG A 23 11.46 4.87 6.26
C ARG A 23 12.30 3.69 5.79
N THR A 24 11.64 2.55 5.61
CA THR A 24 12.22 1.28 5.14
C THR A 24 12.00 1.11 3.63
N PHE A 25 13.00 0.50 2.96
CA PHE A 25 12.97 0.25 1.52
C PHE A 25 13.66 -1.07 1.17
N ALA A 26 13.20 -1.71 0.10
CA ALA A 26 13.76 -2.97 -0.40
C ALA A 26 15.21 -2.83 -0.90
N ASN A 27 15.54 -1.67 -1.49
CA ASN A 27 16.85 -1.40 -2.06
C ASN A 27 17.62 -0.37 -1.23
N PRO A 28 18.94 -0.56 -1.01
CA PRO A 28 19.79 0.46 -0.40
C PRO A 28 19.78 1.75 -1.20
N ASN A 29 19.79 2.90 -0.52
CA ASN A 29 19.85 4.23 -1.11
C ASN A 29 18.78 4.48 -2.18
N GLN A 30 17.62 3.82 -2.05
CA GLN A 30 16.53 3.97 -3.01
C GLN A 30 16.11 5.45 -3.13
N THR A 31 16.06 5.98 -4.35
CA THR A 31 15.56 7.33 -4.59
C THR A 31 14.10 7.42 -4.14
N HIS A 32 13.81 8.41 -3.30
CA HIS A 32 12.47 8.66 -2.78
C HIS A 32 12.31 10.13 -2.38
N THR A 33 11.06 10.56 -2.22
CA THR A 33 10.78 11.82 -1.54
C THR A 33 11.07 11.66 -0.06
N CYS A 34 12.27 12.09 0.34
CA CYS A 34 12.74 11.99 1.71
C CYS A 34 12.05 13.05 2.57
N ALA A 35 11.16 12.59 3.46
CA ALA A 35 10.47 13.42 4.43
C ALA A 35 10.03 12.55 5.62
N PRO A 36 10.06 13.08 6.85
CA PRO A 36 9.56 12.36 8.01
C PRO A 36 8.06 12.07 7.86
N LEU A 37 7.62 10.97 8.48
CA LEU A 37 6.19 10.65 8.57
C LEU A 37 5.49 11.64 9.49
N GLY A 38 4.26 11.97 9.13
CA GLY A 38 3.39 12.85 9.92
C GLY A 38 2.53 12.08 10.91
N ASP A 39 1.64 12.84 11.56
CA ASP A 39 0.54 12.30 12.33
C ASP A 39 -0.58 11.80 11.41
N LEU A 40 -0.95 10.53 11.55
CA LEU A 40 -1.99 9.85 10.77
C LEU A 40 -3.35 10.58 10.89
N ASP A 41 -3.70 11.05 12.09
CA ASP A 41 -5.01 11.62 12.37
C ASP A 41 -5.25 12.93 11.63
N ARG A 42 -4.18 13.64 11.25
CA ARG A 42 -4.25 14.87 10.43
C ARG A 42 -4.89 14.65 9.07
N HIS A 43 -4.79 13.45 8.50
CA HIS A 43 -5.45 13.14 7.23
C HIS A 43 -6.98 13.06 7.35
N PHE A 44 -7.49 12.81 8.56
CA PHE A 44 -8.92 12.61 8.83
C PHE A 44 -9.57 13.82 9.54
N ALA A 45 -8.78 14.81 9.97
CA ALA A 45 -9.26 15.96 10.75
C ALA A 45 -10.42 16.76 10.10
N ARG A 46 -10.60 16.67 8.78
CA ARG A 46 -11.68 17.34 8.02
C ARG A 46 -12.59 16.36 7.27
N THR A 47 -12.57 15.09 7.65
CA THR A 47 -13.40 14.04 7.05
C THR A 47 -14.56 13.67 7.95
N GLU A 48 -15.61 13.14 7.37
CA GLU A 48 -16.70 12.52 8.11
C GLU A 48 -16.21 11.21 8.77
N PRO A 49 -16.75 10.81 9.94
CA PRO A 49 -16.22 9.70 10.73
C PRO A 49 -16.14 8.37 9.97
N HIS A 50 -17.09 8.11 9.06
CA HIS A 50 -17.11 6.88 8.28
C HIS A 50 -15.91 6.73 7.35
N VAL A 51 -15.29 7.84 6.93
CA VAL A 51 -14.05 7.80 6.11
C VAL A 51 -12.89 7.17 6.89
N ARG A 52 -12.78 7.50 8.18
CA ARG A 52 -11.81 6.87 9.07
C ARG A 52 -12.17 5.40 9.33
N GLN A 53 -13.45 5.10 9.53
CA GLN A 53 -13.92 3.71 9.71
C GLN A 53 -13.60 2.82 8.50
N ILE A 54 -13.73 3.32 7.26
CA ILE A 54 -13.31 2.61 6.05
C ILE A 54 -11.82 2.28 6.13
N PHE A 55 -10.98 3.28 6.41
CA PHE A 55 -9.54 3.10 6.50
C PHE A 55 -9.16 2.09 7.61
N ASP A 56 -9.73 2.23 8.81
CA ASP A 56 -9.47 1.32 9.93
C ASP A 56 -9.88 -0.12 9.61
N ARG A 57 -11.01 -0.31 8.91
CA ARG A 57 -11.45 -1.64 8.47
C ARG A 57 -10.48 -2.25 7.45
N ILE A 58 -9.95 -1.46 6.53
CA ILE A 58 -8.91 -1.90 5.60
C ILE A 58 -7.65 -2.33 6.35
N VAL A 59 -7.18 -1.52 7.31
CA VAL A 59 -6.01 -1.85 8.14
C VAL A 59 -6.23 -3.12 8.93
N ALA A 60 -7.43 -3.32 9.50
CA ALA A 60 -7.78 -4.52 10.26
C ALA A 60 -7.73 -5.78 9.38
N VAL A 61 -8.31 -5.73 8.18
CA VAL A 61 -8.24 -6.84 7.20
C VAL A 61 -6.79 -7.16 6.85
N VAL A 62 -6.01 -6.14 6.46
CA VAL A 62 -4.61 -6.32 6.03
C VAL A 62 -3.74 -6.86 7.16
N SER A 63 -3.94 -6.38 8.40
CA SER A 63 -3.20 -6.87 9.57
C SER A 63 -3.46 -8.34 9.87
N GLY A 64 -4.61 -8.88 9.42
CA GLY A 64 -4.92 -10.30 9.48
C GLY A 64 -4.05 -11.16 8.54
N PHE A 65 -3.47 -10.58 7.50
CA PHE A 65 -2.57 -11.29 6.57
C PHE A 65 -1.12 -11.36 7.06
N GLY A 66 -0.73 -10.43 7.94
CA GLY A 66 0.61 -10.36 8.51
C GLY A 66 1.05 -8.92 8.84
N PRO A 67 2.33 -8.71 9.19
CA PRO A 67 2.85 -7.39 9.53
C PRO A 67 2.68 -6.40 8.38
N VAL A 68 2.29 -5.17 8.73
CA VAL A 68 2.12 -4.04 7.81
C VAL A 68 2.51 -2.75 8.52
N GLU A 69 3.24 -1.88 7.84
CA GLU A 69 3.52 -0.52 8.29
C GLU A 69 2.52 0.46 7.66
N VAL A 70 1.97 1.35 8.48
CA VAL A 70 1.14 2.48 8.04
C VAL A 70 2.02 3.72 7.97
N LEU A 71 2.23 4.21 6.75
CA LEU A 71 3.08 5.37 6.48
C LEU A 71 2.21 6.61 6.22
N ALA A 72 2.08 7.49 7.21
CA ALA A 72 1.42 8.79 7.05
C ALA A 72 2.35 9.77 6.32
N GLU A 73 2.39 9.69 5.00
CA GLU A 73 3.15 10.63 4.16
C GLU A 73 2.42 11.98 4.07
N LYS A 74 3.12 13.04 3.67
CA LYS A 74 2.56 14.41 3.64
C LYS A 74 1.20 14.53 2.92
N THR A 75 1.00 13.81 1.81
CA THR A 75 -0.19 13.95 0.96
C THR A 75 -1.08 12.72 0.91
N ARG A 76 -0.65 11.60 1.49
CA ARG A 76 -1.35 10.30 1.42
C ARG A 76 -0.91 9.39 2.55
N ILE A 77 -1.69 8.37 2.82
CA ILE A 77 -1.33 7.29 3.72
C ILE A 77 -0.98 6.08 2.87
N ALA A 78 0.16 5.42 3.10
CA ALA A 78 0.53 4.20 2.38
C ALA A 78 0.57 3.00 3.32
N LEU A 79 0.13 1.82 2.84
CA LEU A 79 0.45 0.56 3.49
C LEU A 79 1.71 -0.01 2.87
N HIS A 80 2.61 -0.46 3.73
CA HIS A 80 3.95 -0.88 3.35
C HIS A 80 4.31 -2.20 4.03
N VAL A 81 5.03 -3.07 3.31
CA VAL A 81 5.71 -4.23 3.90
C VAL A 81 7.16 -4.24 3.48
N ARG A 82 7.43 -4.67 2.24
CA ARG A 82 8.74 -4.53 1.60
C ARG A 82 8.74 -3.39 0.57
N MET A 83 7.57 -3.16 -0.01
CA MET A 83 7.21 -2.00 -0.80
C MET A 83 5.81 -1.51 -0.42
N SER A 84 5.49 -0.27 -0.79
CA SER A 84 4.13 0.24 -0.68
C SER A 84 3.24 -0.41 -1.73
N PHE A 85 2.12 -0.99 -1.30
CA PHE A 85 1.19 -1.73 -2.16
C PHE A 85 -0.23 -1.14 -2.17
N ALA A 86 -0.53 -0.26 -1.23
CA ALA A 86 -1.77 0.51 -1.21
C ALA A 86 -1.46 1.94 -0.79
N ALA A 87 -2.22 2.90 -1.31
CA ALA A 87 -2.22 4.25 -0.78
C ALA A 87 -3.61 4.86 -0.77
N PHE A 88 -3.83 5.78 0.17
CA PHE A 88 -5.12 6.39 0.43
C PHE A 88 -5.01 7.90 0.56
N MET A 89 -6.03 8.57 0.06
CA MET A 89 -6.20 10.02 0.13
C MET A 89 -7.61 10.28 0.66
N PRO A 90 -7.78 10.40 1.99
CA PRO A 90 -9.07 10.71 2.59
C PRO A 90 -9.65 12.01 2.02
N ARG A 91 -10.93 11.99 1.67
CA ARG A 91 -11.72 13.14 1.26
C ARG A 91 -12.83 13.35 2.28
N ARG A 92 -13.51 14.49 2.21
CA ARG A 92 -14.52 14.87 3.20
C ARG A 92 -15.56 13.75 3.46
N ARG A 93 -16.03 13.07 2.42
CA ARG A 93 -17.14 12.08 2.51
C ARG A 93 -16.79 10.68 1.98
N TRP A 94 -15.57 10.47 1.51
CA TRP A 94 -15.16 9.20 0.91
C TRP A 94 -13.64 9.02 1.02
N LEU A 95 -13.19 7.78 0.90
CA LEU A 95 -11.78 7.41 0.84
C LEU A 95 -11.42 7.10 -0.61
N ASN A 96 -10.57 7.93 -1.22
CA ASN A 96 -9.90 7.55 -2.46
C ASN A 96 -8.68 6.71 -2.12
N GLY A 97 -8.33 5.78 -3.01
CA GLY A 97 -7.06 5.09 -2.91
C GLY A 97 -6.71 4.34 -4.17
N HIS A 98 -5.65 3.56 -4.10
CA HIS A 98 -5.31 2.58 -5.11
C HIS A 98 -4.63 1.37 -4.49
N LEU A 99 -4.76 0.24 -5.17
CA LEU A 99 -4.01 -0.98 -4.91
C LEU A 99 -3.00 -1.21 -6.05
N VAL A 100 -1.83 -1.75 -5.73
CA VAL A 100 -0.87 -2.26 -6.71
C VAL A 100 -1.01 -3.77 -6.77
N LEU A 101 -1.39 -4.28 -7.94
CA LEU A 101 -1.56 -5.72 -8.21
C LEU A 101 -0.55 -6.18 -9.27
N ASP A 102 -0.33 -7.50 -9.32
CA ASP A 102 0.59 -8.13 -10.29
C ASP A 102 -0.04 -8.39 -11.66
N ARG A 103 -1.33 -8.11 -11.82
CA ARG A 103 -2.10 -8.22 -13.05
C ARG A 103 -3.29 -7.27 -13.02
N ALA A 104 -3.83 -6.96 -14.20
CA ALA A 104 -5.07 -6.20 -14.29
C ALA A 104 -6.27 -7.07 -13.86
N ILE A 105 -7.13 -6.50 -13.02
CA ILE A 105 -8.41 -7.08 -12.62
C ILE A 105 -9.50 -6.06 -12.99
N ALA A 106 -10.39 -6.46 -13.89
CA ALA A 106 -11.53 -5.63 -14.26
C ALA A 106 -12.61 -5.72 -13.18
N SER A 107 -13.06 -4.57 -12.68
CA SER A 107 -14.23 -4.44 -11.81
C SER A 107 -14.80 -3.04 -11.96
N ALA A 108 -16.12 -2.90 -11.83
CA ALA A 108 -16.78 -1.59 -11.80
C ALA A 108 -16.38 -0.75 -10.57
N ARG A 109 -15.75 -1.39 -9.56
CA ARG A 109 -15.26 -0.73 -8.35
C ARG A 109 -13.89 -0.08 -8.52
N PHE A 110 -13.20 -0.39 -9.62
CA PHE A 110 -11.96 0.26 -10.00
C PHE A 110 -12.22 1.35 -11.04
N GLY A 111 -11.46 2.45 -10.90
CA GLY A 111 -11.39 3.49 -11.92
C GLY A 111 -10.51 3.08 -13.10
N LYS A 112 -9.94 4.07 -13.79
CA LYS A 112 -9.01 3.82 -14.90
C LYS A 112 -7.75 3.12 -14.38
N ILE A 113 -7.57 1.86 -14.76
CA ILE A 113 -6.40 1.06 -14.41
C ILE A 113 -5.15 1.61 -15.13
N GLU A 114 -4.04 1.73 -14.40
CA GLU A 114 -2.76 2.19 -14.92
C GLU A 114 -1.74 1.05 -14.87
N VAL A 115 -1.16 0.69 -16.03
CA VAL A 115 -0.16 -0.38 -16.14
C VAL A 115 1.23 0.26 -16.24
N PHE A 116 2.02 0.16 -15.18
CA PHE A 116 3.41 0.62 -15.19
C PHE A 116 4.37 -0.44 -15.71
N SER A 117 4.09 -1.71 -15.43
CA SER A 117 4.81 -2.87 -15.97
C SER A 117 3.94 -4.14 -15.87
N PRO A 118 4.33 -5.27 -16.49
CA PRO A 118 3.52 -6.50 -16.47
C PRO A 118 3.14 -7.03 -15.08
N ARG A 119 3.90 -6.66 -14.02
CA ARG A 119 3.62 -7.04 -12.63
C ARG A 119 3.45 -5.85 -11.69
N ASN A 120 3.18 -4.66 -12.24
CA ASN A 120 2.94 -3.44 -11.49
C ASN A 120 1.76 -2.69 -12.13
N VAL A 121 0.56 -3.03 -11.65
CA VAL A 121 -0.70 -2.52 -12.16
C VAL A 121 -1.46 -1.81 -11.04
N LEU A 122 -1.66 -0.51 -11.20
CA LEU A 122 -2.33 0.34 -10.24
C LEU A 122 -3.85 0.33 -10.53
N HIS A 123 -4.62 0.02 -9.50
CA HIS A 123 -6.07 -0.07 -9.51
C HIS A 123 -6.66 1.01 -8.59
N PRO A 124 -7.05 2.18 -9.12
CA PRO A 124 -7.66 3.23 -8.32
C PRO A 124 -9.06 2.83 -7.86
N PHE A 125 -9.47 3.20 -6.66
CA PHE A 125 -10.81 2.98 -6.12
C PHE A 125 -11.31 4.21 -5.34
N ARG A 126 -12.61 4.21 -5.09
CA ARG A 126 -13.28 5.12 -4.14
C ARG A 126 -14.25 4.30 -3.29
N LEU A 127 -14.21 4.51 -1.98
CA LEU A 127 -15.15 3.93 -1.02
C LEU A 127 -15.83 5.04 -0.23
N ASP A 128 -17.14 4.97 -0.08
CA ASP A 128 -17.94 5.90 0.73
C ASP A 128 -18.73 5.21 1.85
N ASP A 129 -18.69 3.88 1.93
CA ASP A 129 -19.32 3.11 2.99
C ASP A 129 -18.34 2.04 3.54
N PRO A 130 -18.13 1.94 4.86
CA PRO A 130 -17.37 0.85 5.48
C PRO A 130 -17.81 -0.56 5.04
N ALA A 131 -19.08 -0.76 4.70
CA ALA A 131 -19.61 -2.03 4.20
C ALA A 131 -18.97 -2.49 2.88
N GLN A 132 -18.45 -1.55 2.08
CA GLN A 132 -17.73 -1.87 0.84
C GLN A 132 -16.36 -2.51 1.11
N VAL A 133 -15.85 -2.53 2.34
CA VAL A 133 -14.70 -3.39 2.69
C VAL A 133 -15.21 -4.81 2.98
N ASP A 134 -15.78 -5.40 1.94
CA ASP A 134 -16.40 -6.73 1.89
C ASP A 134 -15.38 -7.81 1.50
N GLU A 135 -15.85 -9.04 1.32
CA GLU A 135 -15.01 -10.20 0.98
C GLU A 135 -14.32 -10.02 -0.39
N GLU A 136 -14.99 -9.41 -1.36
CA GLU A 136 -14.41 -9.13 -2.67
C GLU A 136 -13.22 -8.16 -2.53
N PHE A 137 -13.43 -7.04 -1.84
CA PHE A 137 -12.38 -6.05 -1.63
C PHE A 137 -11.23 -6.62 -0.78
N ALA A 138 -11.55 -7.44 0.23
CA ALA A 138 -10.56 -8.15 1.04
C ALA A 138 -9.69 -9.09 0.19
N GLY A 139 -10.26 -9.78 -0.79
CA GLY A 139 -9.51 -10.58 -1.75
C GLY A 139 -8.51 -9.75 -2.56
N TRP A 140 -8.87 -8.55 -2.99
CA TRP A 140 -7.93 -7.65 -3.67
C TRP A 140 -6.85 -7.10 -2.74
N LEU A 141 -7.19 -6.82 -1.48
CA LEU A 141 -6.21 -6.44 -0.45
C LEU A 141 -5.18 -7.54 -0.22
N GLU A 142 -5.60 -8.81 -0.21
CA GLU A 142 -4.68 -9.95 -0.08
C GLU A 142 -3.72 -10.04 -1.27
N LEU A 143 -4.23 -9.91 -2.49
CA LEU A 143 -3.39 -9.89 -3.70
C LEU A 143 -2.38 -8.74 -3.65
N ALA A 144 -2.82 -7.55 -3.26
CA ALA A 144 -1.95 -6.38 -3.11
C ALA A 144 -0.91 -6.59 -1.99
N TYR A 145 -1.29 -7.23 -0.89
CA TYR A 145 -0.36 -7.55 0.20
C TYR A 145 0.77 -8.49 -0.26
N ARG A 146 0.45 -9.53 -1.06
CA ARG A 146 1.46 -10.42 -1.67
C ARG A 146 2.38 -9.66 -2.64
N VAL A 147 1.86 -8.65 -3.34
CA VAL A 147 2.67 -7.72 -4.13
C VAL A 147 3.59 -6.88 -3.24
N GLY A 148 3.07 -6.34 -2.13
CA GLY A 148 3.83 -5.61 -1.11
C GLY A 148 4.96 -6.42 -0.49
N ARG A 149 4.78 -7.73 -0.37
CA ARG A 149 5.80 -8.71 0.05
C ARG A 149 6.74 -9.16 -1.08
N GLN A 150 6.50 -8.69 -2.31
CA GLN A 150 7.23 -9.08 -3.52
C GLN A 150 7.18 -10.58 -3.84
N GLU A 151 6.16 -11.31 -3.40
CA GLU A 151 6.04 -12.76 -3.64
C GLU A 151 5.80 -13.09 -5.12
N HIS A 152 5.18 -12.16 -5.85
CA HIS A 152 5.01 -12.22 -7.29
C HIS A 152 6.34 -12.12 -8.07
N LEU A 153 7.47 -11.82 -7.42
CA LEU A 153 8.79 -11.81 -8.03
C LEU A 153 9.54 -13.13 -7.84
N ARG A 154 8.94 -14.12 -7.18
CA ARG A 154 9.50 -15.48 -7.14
C ARG A 154 9.44 -16.16 -8.50
#